data_AF-A0A932X1M5-F1
#
_entry.id   AF-A0A932X1M5-F1
#
_cell.length_a   1.000
_cell.length_b   1.000
_cell.length_c   1.000
_cell.angle_alpha   90.00
_cell.angle_beta   90.00
_cell.angle_gamma   90.00
#
_symmetry.space_group_name_H-M   'P 1'
#
loop_
_entity.id
_entity.type
_entity.pdbx_description
1 polymer ?
#
loop_
_entity_poly.entity_id
_entity_poly.type
_entity_poly.pdbx_seq_one_letter_code
_entity_poly.pdbx_strand_id
1 'polypeptide(L)'
;MSRSCAPRVAEDPASSLFRFALVSDAHLVGPESAALLAAAIEGINREPPDFVLFAGDMTDAGTAAQHAILRDCLRRLRAPCHLLAGNHDVERVGPARRHPETFGAPSFSRDIAGCRCLALDTTNDDPDPGNWHGFVEPPAFAWLHEVLADTPDDTPLILFTHHGLVGRCEDLTCDVGNAGEVLALLQGRRLVAGFAGHAHRIALNWWQGVPFVTAPALSTVRENTGCPPGFLWVDVLPGRVRVRLEVAGL
;
A
#
# COMPACT_ATOMS: atom_id res chain seq x y z
N MET A 1 39.64 5.18 -33.75
CA MET A 1 38.39 4.73 -33.11
C MET A 1 38.16 5.57 -31.86
N SER A 2 37.50 6.73 -32.01
CA SER A 2 37.22 7.66 -30.92
C SER A 2 35.97 7.20 -30.16
N ARG A 3 36.13 6.74 -28.91
CA ARG A 3 35.00 6.57 -28.00
C ARG A 3 34.60 7.94 -27.48
N SER A 4 33.52 8.48 -28.04
CA SER A 4 32.80 9.62 -27.49
C SER A 4 32.26 9.23 -26.11
N CYS A 5 32.91 9.69 -25.04
CA CYS A 5 32.36 9.65 -23.70
C CYS A 5 31.49 10.91 -23.55
N ALA A 6 30.19 10.79 -23.80
CA ALA A 6 29.26 11.83 -23.40
C ALA A 6 29.22 11.86 -21.86
N PRO A 7 29.26 13.04 -21.23
CA PRO A 7 29.11 13.13 -19.79
C PRO A 7 27.71 12.61 -19.42
N ARG A 8 27.64 11.57 -18.58
CA ARG A 8 26.40 11.26 -17.87
C ARG A 8 26.09 12.47 -17.01
N VAL A 9 24.98 13.14 -17.28
CA VAL A 9 24.41 14.15 -16.38
C VAL A 9 24.21 13.44 -15.04
N ALA A 10 24.93 13.85 -14.02
CA ALA A 10 24.71 13.35 -12.67
C ALA A 10 23.31 13.79 -12.26
N GLU A 11 22.41 12.84 -12.03
CA GLU A 11 21.09 13.11 -11.46
C GLU A 11 21.29 13.81 -10.11
N ASP A 12 20.55 14.90 -9.88
CA ASP A 12 20.57 15.60 -8.60
C ASP A 12 20.05 14.64 -7.51
N PRO A 13 20.84 14.26 -6.49
CA PRO A 13 20.42 13.36 -5.42
C PRO A 13 19.28 13.91 -4.54
N ALA A 14 18.85 15.16 -4.79
CA ALA A 14 17.66 15.76 -4.20
C ALA A 14 16.39 15.66 -5.07
N SER A 15 16.51 15.27 -6.35
CA SER A 15 15.35 15.07 -7.23
C SER A 15 14.63 13.77 -6.91
N SER A 16 13.29 13.79 -6.98
CA SER A 16 12.49 12.59 -6.77
C SER A 16 12.60 11.68 -7.99
N LEU A 17 12.81 10.38 -7.75
CA LEU A 17 12.81 9.34 -8.78
C LEU A 17 11.39 9.16 -9.34
N PHE A 18 10.41 9.11 -8.45
CA PHE A 18 8.99 9.05 -8.75
C PHE A 18 8.18 9.40 -7.50
N ARG A 19 6.92 9.75 -7.69
CA ARG A 19 5.95 10.05 -6.66
C ARG A 19 4.73 9.15 -6.78
N PHE A 20 4.21 8.71 -5.64
CA PHE A 20 2.90 8.07 -5.58
C PHE A 20 1.99 8.69 -4.51
N ALA A 21 0.68 8.52 -4.68
CA ALA A 21 -0.28 8.71 -3.62
C ALA A 21 -0.61 7.35 -2.99
N LEU A 22 -0.59 7.28 -1.65
CA LEU A 22 -0.96 6.12 -0.86
C LEU A 22 -2.29 6.40 -0.15
N VAL A 23 -3.34 5.75 -0.62
CA VAL A 23 -4.69 5.82 -0.05
C VAL A 23 -4.98 4.50 0.66
N SER A 24 -5.62 4.54 1.82
CA SER A 24 -5.95 3.33 2.57
C SER A 24 -7.26 3.50 3.33
N ASP A 25 -7.92 2.39 3.66
CA ASP A 25 -9.04 2.30 4.60
C ASP A 25 -10.14 3.31 4.28
N ALA A 26 -10.63 3.30 3.03
CA ALA A 26 -11.75 4.16 2.62
C ALA A 26 -13.10 3.66 3.18
N HIS A 27 -13.20 2.37 3.50
CA HIS A 27 -14.40 1.70 4.02
C HIS A 27 -15.68 2.15 3.31
N LEU A 28 -15.73 1.92 1.99
CA LEU A 28 -16.91 2.28 1.21
C LEU A 28 -18.13 1.49 1.68
N VAL A 29 -19.16 2.22 2.12
CA VAL A 29 -20.48 1.70 2.49
C VAL A 29 -21.55 2.24 1.53
N GLY A 30 -21.49 3.52 1.19
CA GLY A 30 -22.53 4.19 0.41
C GLY A 30 -22.10 5.55 -0.13
N PRO A 31 -23.07 6.41 -0.50
CA PRO A 31 -22.80 7.68 -1.18
C PRO A 31 -21.87 8.64 -0.42
N GLU A 32 -21.95 8.70 0.91
CA GLU A 32 -21.12 9.60 1.72
C GLU A 32 -19.64 9.19 1.71
N SER A 33 -19.33 7.92 2.01
CA SER A 33 -17.96 7.39 1.89
C SER A 33 -17.43 7.48 0.46
N ALA A 34 -18.30 7.27 -0.55
CA ALA A 34 -17.93 7.40 -1.95
C ALA A 34 -17.61 8.84 -2.35
N ALA A 35 -18.33 9.82 -1.80
CA ALA A 35 -18.08 11.23 -2.02
C ALA A 35 -16.72 11.65 -1.45
N LEU A 36 -16.32 11.13 -0.29
CA LEU A 36 -15.00 11.39 0.29
C LEU A 36 -13.86 10.82 -0.57
N LEU A 37 -13.99 9.56 -1.02
CA LEU A 37 -13.03 8.97 -1.96
C LEU A 37 -12.97 9.76 -3.28
N ALA A 38 -14.12 10.17 -3.81
CA ALA A 38 -14.18 11.00 -5.01
C ALA A 38 -13.46 12.34 -4.83
N ALA A 39 -13.62 13.01 -3.69
CA ALA A 39 -12.92 14.26 -3.38
C ALA A 39 -11.40 14.04 -3.29
N ALA A 40 -10.94 12.95 -2.67
CA ALA A 40 -9.52 12.59 -2.66
C ALA A 40 -8.99 12.34 -4.08
N ILE A 41 -9.72 11.60 -4.92
CA ILE A 41 -9.36 11.37 -6.32
C ILE A 41 -9.29 12.67 -7.12
N GLU A 42 -10.20 13.63 -6.87
CA GLU A 42 -10.13 14.95 -7.49
C GLU A 42 -8.88 15.72 -7.05
N GLY A 43 -8.53 15.68 -5.77
CA GLY A 43 -7.28 16.24 -5.25
C GLY A 43 -6.05 15.62 -5.93
N ILE A 44 -6.01 14.28 -6.01
CA ILE A 44 -4.93 13.54 -6.68
C ILE A 44 -4.82 13.92 -8.16
N ASN A 45 -5.95 14.09 -8.85
CA ASN A 45 -5.98 14.49 -10.26
C ASN A 45 -5.47 15.93 -10.51
N ARG A 46 -5.39 16.79 -9.48
CA ARG A 46 -4.82 18.14 -9.57
C ARG A 46 -3.30 18.16 -9.43
N GLU A 47 -2.73 17.17 -8.76
CA GLU A 47 -1.28 16.97 -8.59
C GLU A 47 -0.90 15.53 -9.02
N PRO A 48 -0.93 15.21 -10.33
CA PRO A 48 -0.89 13.82 -10.80
C PRO A 48 0.41 13.10 -10.38
N PRO A 49 0.32 11.98 -9.63
CA PRO A 49 1.47 11.13 -9.33
C PRO A 49 1.81 10.18 -10.50
N ASP A 50 2.94 9.50 -10.40
CA ASP A 50 3.29 8.40 -11.31
C ASP A 50 2.31 7.22 -11.16
N PHE A 51 1.82 6.97 -9.95
CA PHE A 51 0.72 6.05 -9.68
C PHE A 51 0.02 6.34 -8.34
N VAL A 52 -1.14 5.71 -8.13
CA VAL A 52 -1.83 5.63 -6.84
C VAL A 52 -1.82 4.20 -6.35
N LEU A 53 -1.44 3.98 -5.10
CA LEU A 53 -1.63 2.71 -4.43
C LEU A 53 -2.78 2.82 -3.42
N PHE A 54 -3.72 1.89 -3.53
CA PHE A 54 -4.77 1.64 -2.54
C PHE A 54 -4.33 0.47 -1.66
N ALA A 55 -4.03 0.72 -0.39
CA ALA A 55 -3.40 -0.22 0.53
C ALA A 55 -4.40 -0.99 1.42
N GLY A 56 -5.54 -1.37 0.85
CA GLY A 56 -6.56 -2.21 1.50
C GLY A 56 -7.66 -1.44 2.22
N ASP A 57 -8.67 -2.21 2.64
CA ASP A 57 -9.93 -1.79 3.25
C ASP A 57 -10.64 -0.69 2.47
N MET A 58 -10.69 -0.88 1.15
CA MET A 58 -11.38 0.03 0.26
C MET A 58 -12.90 -0.11 0.36
N THR A 59 -13.38 -1.31 0.66
CA THR A 59 -14.78 -1.62 0.97
C THR A 59 -14.91 -1.95 2.46
N ASP A 60 -16.08 -1.70 3.04
CA ASP A 60 -16.28 -1.98 4.48
C ASP A 60 -16.67 -3.44 4.78
N ALA A 61 -17.22 -4.16 3.80
CA ALA A 61 -17.71 -5.52 4.00
C ALA A 61 -17.47 -6.44 2.79
N GLY A 62 -16.64 -6.03 1.83
CA GLY A 62 -16.28 -6.86 0.67
C GLY A 62 -17.46 -7.16 -0.26
N THR A 63 -18.61 -6.50 -0.11
CA THR A 63 -19.81 -6.88 -0.87
C THR A 63 -19.70 -6.44 -2.33
N ALA A 64 -20.25 -7.24 -3.26
CA ALA A 64 -20.26 -6.91 -4.70
C ALA A 64 -20.77 -5.48 -5.01
N ALA A 65 -21.71 -4.96 -4.21
CA ALA A 65 -22.21 -3.59 -4.31
C ALA A 65 -21.14 -2.54 -3.95
N GLN A 66 -20.39 -2.75 -2.85
CA GLN A 66 -19.30 -1.86 -2.46
C GLN A 66 -18.14 -1.92 -3.46
N HIS A 67 -17.82 -3.10 -3.99
CA HIS A 67 -16.85 -3.25 -5.09
C HIS A 67 -17.30 -2.49 -6.35
N ALA A 68 -18.60 -2.48 -6.66
CA ALA A 68 -19.12 -1.68 -7.78
C ALA A 68 -18.93 -0.17 -7.55
N ILE A 69 -19.22 0.32 -6.34
CA ILE A 69 -18.97 1.72 -5.95
C ILE A 69 -17.49 2.06 -6.08
N LEU A 70 -16.60 1.18 -5.61
CA LEU A 70 -15.15 1.35 -5.73
C LEU A 70 -14.73 1.50 -7.19
N ARG A 71 -15.14 0.56 -8.06
CA ARG A 71 -14.83 0.62 -9.50
C ARG A 71 -15.35 1.89 -10.16
N ASP A 72 -16.55 2.34 -9.79
CA ASP A 72 -17.12 3.58 -10.33
C ASP A 72 -16.30 4.81 -9.92
N CYS A 73 -15.82 4.86 -8.66
CA CYS A 73 -14.92 5.92 -8.20
C CYS A 73 -13.59 5.90 -8.96
N LEU A 74 -12.98 4.72 -9.11
CA LEU A 74 -11.67 4.54 -9.73
C LEU A 74 -11.65 4.93 -11.22
N ARG A 75 -12.77 4.82 -11.94
CA ARG A 75 -12.87 5.31 -13.34
C ARG A 75 -12.57 6.82 -13.49
N ARG A 76 -12.66 7.58 -12.40
CA ARG A 76 -12.39 9.04 -12.40
C ARG A 76 -10.92 9.36 -12.16
N LEU A 77 -10.13 8.41 -11.72
CA LEU A 77 -8.70 8.59 -11.47
C LEU A 77 -7.94 8.62 -12.80
N ARG A 78 -7.09 9.63 -12.99
CA ARG A 78 -6.32 9.82 -14.23
C ARG A 78 -4.98 9.09 -14.22
N ALA A 79 -4.35 9.00 -13.04
CA ALA A 79 -3.10 8.29 -12.85
C ALA A 79 -3.35 6.76 -12.87
N PRO A 80 -2.35 5.95 -13.24
CA PRO A 80 -2.39 4.51 -13.03
C PRO A 80 -2.66 4.19 -11.55
N CYS A 81 -3.44 3.14 -11.28
CA CYS A 81 -3.65 2.68 -9.91
C CYS A 81 -3.38 1.19 -9.73
N HIS A 82 -3.03 0.87 -8.49
CA HIS A 82 -2.79 -0.48 -8.01
C HIS A 82 -3.59 -0.66 -6.71
N LEU A 83 -4.21 -1.81 -6.56
CA LEU A 83 -5.04 -2.13 -5.39
C LEU A 83 -4.44 -3.34 -4.69
N LEU A 84 -4.22 -3.21 -3.39
CA LEU A 84 -3.97 -4.31 -2.49
C LEU A 84 -5.23 -4.48 -1.63
N ALA A 85 -5.65 -5.72 -1.39
CA ALA A 85 -6.82 -5.99 -0.57
C ALA A 85 -6.47 -5.89 0.92
N GLY A 86 -7.41 -5.39 1.72
CA GLY A 86 -7.40 -5.49 3.18
C GLY A 86 -8.37 -6.55 3.71
N ASN A 87 -8.42 -6.72 5.03
CA ASN A 87 -9.29 -7.72 5.67
C ASN A 87 -10.79 -7.42 5.51
N HIS A 88 -11.19 -6.19 5.21
CA HIS A 88 -12.58 -5.84 4.89
C HIS A 88 -12.91 -5.98 3.40
N ASP A 89 -11.93 -6.09 2.51
CA ASP A 89 -12.15 -6.24 1.06
C ASP A 89 -12.51 -7.65 0.62
N VAL A 90 -12.18 -8.63 1.46
CA VAL A 90 -12.40 -10.04 1.19
C VAL A 90 -13.75 -10.52 1.73
N GLU A 91 -14.50 -11.26 0.91
CA GLU A 91 -15.71 -11.94 1.37
C GLU A 91 -15.33 -12.99 2.43
N ARG A 92 -15.77 -12.77 3.67
CA ARG A 92 -15.44 -13.62 4.82
C ARG A 92 -16.05 -15.02 4.73
N VAL A 93 -17.16 -15.16 4.01
CA VAL A 93 -17.89 -16.42 3.82
C VAL A 93 -18.33 -16.53 2.38
N GLY A 94 -17.85 -17.55 1.67
CA GLY A 94 -18.27 -17.85 0.30
C GLY A 94 -17.11 -18.19 -0.64
N PRO A 95 -17.43 -18.66 -1.85
CA PRO A 95 -16.41 -19.07 -2.83
C PRO A 95 -15.67 -17.88 -3.49
N ALA A 96 -16.14 -16.64 -3.33
CA ALA A 96 -15.62 -15.45 -4.00
C ALA A 96 -14.74 -14.56 -3.10
N ARG A 97 -13.97 -15.18 -2.19
CA ARG A 97 -13.19 -14.52 -1.13
C ARG A 97 -12.38 -13.29 -1.55
N ARG A 98 -11.68 -13.34 -2.69
CA ARG A 98 -10.59 -12.38 -3.01
C ARG A 98 -10.89 -11.38 -4.14
N HIS A 99 -12.08 -11.41 -4.74
CA HIS A 99 -12.52 -10.47 -5.78
C HIS A 99 -11.44 -10.07 -6.81
N PRO A 100 -10.82 -11.03 -7.53
CA PRO A 100 -9.74 -10.74 -8.47
C PRO A 100 -10.17 -9.82 -9.62
N GLU A 101 -11.47 -9.71 -9.91
CA GLU A 101 -12.03 -8.75 -10.87
C GLU A 101 -11.90 -7.28 -10.42
N THR A 102 -11.73 -7.04 -9.11
CA THR A 102 -11.50 -5.71 -8.54
C THR A 102 -10.03 -5.50 -8.17
N PHE A 103 -9.42 -6.46 -7.46
CA PHE A 103 -8.07 -6.31 -6.88
C PHE A 103 -6.95 -6.94 -7.74
N GLY A 104 -7.29 -7.80 -8.71
CA GLY A 104 -6.30 -8.50 -9.50
C GLY A 104 -5.59 -9.60 -8.72
N ALA A 105 -4.27 -9.71 -8.91
CA ALA A 105 -3.46 -10.70 -8.19
C ALA A 105 -3.30 -10.27 -6.71
N PRO A 106 -3.42 -11.20 -5.74
CA PRO A 106 -3.34 -10.85 -4.32
C PRO A 106 -2.01 -10.19 -3.93
N SER A 107 -0.90 -10.73 -4.44
CA SER A 107 0.43 -10.13 -4.35
C SER A 107 0.97 -9.84 -5.74
N PHE A 108 1.69 -8.73 -5.90
CA PHE A 108 2.26 -8.33 -7.18
C PHE A 108 3.45 -7.40 -7.02
N SER A 109 4.27 -7.32 -8.07
CA SER A 109 5.41 -6.40 -8.13
C SER A 109 5.34 -5.49 -9.35
N ARG A 110 5.92 -4.29 -9.24
CA ARG A 110 6.08 -3.33 -10.33
C ARG A 110 7.47 -2.71 -10.26
N ASP A 111 8.13 -2.60 -11.40
CA ASP A 111 9.41 -1.91 -11.50
C ASP A 111 9.18 -0.47 -11.95
N ILE A 112 9.59 0.49 -11.12
CA ILE A 112 9.34 1.92 -11.32
C ILE A 112 10.64 2.67 -11.03
N ALA A 113 11.17 3.37 -12.04
CA ALA A 113 12.41 4.14 -11.96
C ALA A 113 13.58 3.38 -11.29
N GLY A 114 13.72 2.08 -11.61
CA GLY A 114 14.79 1.21 -11.06
C GLY A 114 14.54 0.69 -9.64
N CYS A 115 13.40 1.03 -9.02
CA CYS A 115 12.95 0.44 -7.76
C CYS A 115 11.95 -0.69 -8.05
N ARG A 116 12.01 -1.78 -7.27
CA ARG A 116 10.99 -2.83 -7.29
C ARG A 116 10.00 -2.60 -6.15
N CYS A 117 8.79 -2.20 -6.53
CA CYS A 117 7.66 -2.04 -5.63
C CYS A 117 6.96 -3.39 -5.45
N LEU A 118 6.86 -3.86 -4.21
CA LEU A 118 6.25 -5.13 -3.83
C LEU A 118 4.97 -4.85 -3.05
N ALA A 119 3.83 -5.30 -3.56
CA ALA A 119 2.57 -5.31 -2.82
C ALA A 119 2.31 -6.75 -2.35
N LEU A 120 2.33 -6.95 -1.04
CA LEU A 120 2.23 -8.25 -0.40
C LEU A 120 0.87 -8.40 0.28
N ASP A 121 0.14 -9.43 -0.12
CA ASP A 121 -1.09 -9.83 0.53
C ASP A 121 -0.82 -10.25 1.97
N THR A 122 -1.54 -9.62 2.90
CA THR A 122 -1.50 -9.90 4.34
C THR A 122 -2.86 -10.34 4.86
N THR A 123 -3.83 -10.56 3.98
CA THR A 123 -5.17 -11.03 4.37
C THR A 123 -5.10 -12.50 4.77
N ASN A 124 -5.45 -12.76 6.02
CA ASN A 124 -5.52 -14.08 6.63
C ASN A 124 -6.69 -14.89 6.04
N ASP A 125 -6.54 -16.20 5.79
CA ASP A 125 -7.59 -17.12 5.30
C ASP A 125 -8.45 -17.75 6.43
N ASP A 126 -8.23 -17.37 7.69
CA ASP A 126 -9.02 -17.81 8.85
C ASP A 126 -10.53 -17.53 8.65
N PRO A 127 -11.40 -18.54 8.79
CA PRO A 127 -12.85 -18.38 8.65
C PRO A 127 -13.52 -17.67 9.84
N ASP A 128 -12.83 -17.41 10.96
CA ASP A 128 -13.39 -16.66 12.08
C ASP A 128 -13.73 -15.23 11.63
N PRO A 129 -15.01 -14.84 11.57
CA PRO A 129 -15.39 -13.50 11.16
C PRO A 129 -14.85 -12.43 12.13
N GLY A 130 -14.48 -12.80 13.37
CA GLY A 130 -13.86 -11.95 14.37
C GLY A 130 -12.35 -11.77 14.22
N ASN A 131 -11.71 -12.45 13.26
CA ASN A 131 -10.29 -12.31 13.00
C ASN A 131 -10.05 -11.24 11.92
N TRP A 132 -9.43 -10.14 12.34
CA TRP A 132 -9.00 -9.02 11.50
C TRP A 132 -7.48 -8.91 11.45
N HIS A 133 -6.78 -9.86 12.06
CA HIS A 133 -5.33 -9.86 12.11
C HIS A 133 -4.76 -10.39 10.80
N GLY A 134 -3.66 -9.79 10.38
CA GLY A 134 -2.96 -10.17 9.18
C GLY A 134 -2.21 -11.49 9.35
N PHE A 135 -2.10 -12.22 8.25
CA PHE A 135 -1.22 -13.37 8.13
C PHE A 135 -0.78 -13.48 6.68
N VAL A 136 0.52 -13.66 6.43
CA VAL A 136 1.01 -13.92 5.08
C VAL A 136 0.89 -15.42 4.83
N GLU A 137 -0.17 -15.78 4.10
CA GLU A 137 -0.49 -17.16 3.76
C GLU A 137 0.59 -17.82 2.88
N PRO A 138 0.70 -19.17 2.87
CA PRO A 138 1.74 -19.88 2.14
C PRO A 138 1.89 -19.47 0.67
N PRO A 139 0.82 -19.21 -0.12
CA PRO A 139 0.97 -18.73 -1.50
C PRO A 139 1.61 -17.34 -1.59
N ALA A 140 1.25 -16.41 -0.71
CA ALA A 140 1.83 -15.06 -0.67
C ALA A 140 3.28 -15.10 -0.18
N PHE A 141 3.59 -15.98 0.77
CA PHE A 141 4.94 -16.20 1.28
C PHE A 141 5.86 -16.81 0.20
N ALA A 142 5.38 -17.82 -0.52
CA ALA A 142 6.10 -18.42 -1.65
C ALA A 142 6.34 -17.39 -2.76
N TRP A 143 5.32 -16.60 -3.11
CA TRP A 143 5.46 -15.50 -4.06
C TRP A 143 6.54 -14.50 -3.64
N LEU A 144 6.59 -14.12 -2.35
CA LEU A 144 7.60 -13.19 -1.85
C LEU A 144 9.01 -13.78 -1.98
N HIS A 145 9.17 -15.06 -1.66
CA HIS A 145 10.45 -15.75 -1.82
C HIS A 145 10.89 -15.78 -3.29
N GLU A 146 9.99 -16.13 -4.22
CA GLU A 146 10.26 -16.18 -5.66
C GLU A 146 10.62 -14.80 -6.23
N VAL A 147 9.82 -13.77 -5.92
CA VAL A 147 10.09 -12.42 -6.44
C VAL A 147 11.40 -11.87 -5.90
N LEU A 148 11.78 -12.18 -4.66
CA LEU A 148 13.07 -11.79 -4.10
C LEU A 148 14.23 -12.56 -4.74
N ALA A 149 14.08 -13.87 -4.98
CA ALA A 149 15.10 -14.66 -5.68
C ALA A 149 15.38 -14.12 -7.09
N ASP A 150 14.34 -13.64 -7.80
CA ASP A 150 14.45 -13.05 -9.14
C ASP A 150 14.85 -11.55 -9.12
N THR A 151 15.11 -10.99 -7.94
CA THR A 151 15.51 -9.60 -7.79
C THR A 151 16.96 -9.52 -7.33
N PRO A 152 17.85 -8.80 -8.03
CA PRO A 152 19.21 -8.55 -7.55
C PRO A 152 19.23 -7.88 -6.17
N ASP A 153 20.16 -8.28 -5.30
CA ASP A 153 20.23 -7.81 -3.90
C ASP A 153 20.32 -6.28 -3.75
N ASP A 154 20.94 -5.60 -4.72
CA ASP A 154 21.16 -4.16 -4.74
C ASP A 154 19.97 -3.37 -5.33
N THR A 155 18.95 -4.06 -5.86
CA THR A 155 17.72 -3.42 -6.36
C THR A 155 16.96 -2.78 -5.20
N PRO A 156 16.71 -1.46 -5.21
CA PRO A 156 15.93 -0.82 -4.17
C PRO A 156 14.50 -1.37 -4.11
N LEU A 157 14.07 -1.79 -2.92
CA LEU A 157 12.73 -2.31 -2.68
C LEU A 157 11.85 -1.28 -1.99
N ILE A 158 10.57 -1.22 -2.38
CA ILE A 158 9.52 -0.56 -1.60
C ILE A 158 8.46 -1.61 -1.31
N LEU A 159 8.11 -1.79 -0.04
CA LEU A 159 7.12 -2.77 0.38
C LEU A 159 5.80 -2.10 0.73
N PHE A 160 4.71 -2.69 0.28
CA PHE A 160 3.36 -2.30 0.60
C PHE A 160 2.61 -3.50 1.16
N THR A 161 1.96 -3.30 2.29
CA THR A 161 1.04 -4.24 2.92
C THR A 161 -0.24 -3.51 3.31
N HIS A 162 -1.28 -4.26 3.66
CA HIS A 162 -2.42 -3.65 4.36
C HIS A 162 -2.14 -3.59 5.86
N HIS A 163 -1.88 -4.74 6.48
CA HIS A 163 -1.51 -4.84 7.89
C HIS A 163 -0.04 -4.44 8.09
N GLY A 164 0.26 -3.75 9.20
CA GLY A 164 1.63 -3.34 9.52
C GLY A 164 2.52 -4.52 9.91
N LEU A 165 3.79 -4.48 9.49
CA LEU A 165 4.81 -5.51 9.81
C LEU A 165 5.75 -5.09 10.95
N VAL A 166 5.83 -3.79 11.26
CA VAL A 166 6.80 -3.21 12.19
C VAL A 166 6.11 -2.13 13.01
N GLY A 167 6.19 -2.25 14.34
CA GLY A 167 5.45 -1.39 15.25
C GLY A 167 5.01 -2.16 16.49
N ARG A 168 3.80 -1.88 16.96
CA ARG A 168 3.23 -2.48 18.16
C ARG A 168 1.91 -3.17 17.84
N CYS A 169 1.66 -4.30 18.49
CA CYS A 169 0.37 -4.99 18.37
C CYS A 169 -0.75 -4.16 19.03
N GLU A 170 -0.48 -3.46 20.13
CA GLU A 170 -1.52 -2.72 20.88
C GLU A 170 -2.16 -1.57 20.10
N ASP A 171 -1.46 -1.04 19.09
CA ASP A 171 -1.95 0.02 18.23
C ASP A 171 -2.12 -0.42 16.76
N LEU A 172 -2.06 -1.73 16.50
CA LEU A 172 -2.20 -2.37 15.19
C LEU A 172 -1.15 -1.95 14.14
N THR A 173 -0.10 -1.21 14.53
CA THR A 173 0.99 -0.84 13.60
C THR A 173 1.92 -2.03 13.30
N CYS A 174 1.85 -3.10 14.09
CA CYS A 174 2.35 -4.43 13.75
C CYS A 174 1.27 -5.47 14.05
N ASP A 175 0.61 -5.99 13.01
CA ASP A 175 -0.55 -6.87 13.17
C ASP A 175 -0.55 -8.05 12.18
N VAL A 176 0.64 -8.51 11.80
CA VAL A 176 0.81 -9.73 10.99
C VAL A 176 1.43 -10.83 11.84
N GLY A 177 0.73 -11.96 11.99
CA GLY A 177 1.14 -13.05 12.89
C GLY A 177 2.53 -13.63 12.59
N ASN A 178 2.92 -13.68 11.32
CA ASN A 178 4.24 -14.12 10.85
C ASN A 178 5.12 -12.97 10.32
N ALA A 179 4.94 -11.74 10.82
CA ALA A 179 5.73 -10.57 10.40
C ALA A 179 7.25 -10.80 10.47
N GLY A 180 7.72 -11.48 11.53
CA GLY A 180 9.14 -11.78 11.70
C GLY A 180 9.74 -12.65 10.58
N GLU A 181 8.97 -13.60 10.07
CA GLU A 181 9.39 -14.47 8.96
C GLU A 181 9.45 -13.70 7.63
N VAL A 182 8.48 -12.81 7.41
CA VAL A 182 8.47 -11.90 6.25
C VAL A 182 9.69 -10.97 6.28
N LEU A 183 9.95 -10.35 7.44
CA LEU A 183 11.09 -9.44 7.61
C LEU A 183 12.43 -10.17 7.47
N ALA A 184 12.51 -11.44 7.86
CA ALA A 184 13.71 -12.26 7.67
C ALA A 184 14.06 -12.45 6.18
N LEU A 185 13.07 -12.59 5.29
CA LEU A 185 13.30 -12.67 3.84
C LEU A 185 13.81 -11.35 3.25
N LEU A 186 13.49 -10.21 3.88
CA LEU A 186 13.93 -8.89 3.45
C LEU A 186 15.30 -8.51 4.03
N GLN A 187 15.84 -9.31 4.95
CA GLN A 187 17.13 -9.03 5.58
C GLN A 187 18.27 -9.07 4.56
N GLY A 188 19.13 -8.06 4.58
CA GLY A 188 20.26 -7.94 3.63
C GLY A 188 19.86 -7.41 2.24
N ARG A 189 18.56 -7.24 1.98
CA ARG A 189 18.04 -6.62 0.75
C ARG A 189 18.01 -5.11 0.89
N ARG A 190 18.09 -4.39 -0.23
CA ARG A 190 18.06 -2.91 -0.23
C ARG A 190 16.63 -2.35 -0.06
N LEU A 191 15.98 -2.62 1.07
CA LEU A 191 14.66 -2.05 1.39
C LEU A 191 14.78 -0.56 1.71
N VAL A 192 14.01 0.27 1.01
CA VAL A 192 14.01 1.74 1.15
C VAL A 192 12.93 2.22 2.11
N ALA A 193 11.73 1.62 2.04
CA ALA A 193 10.62 1.92 2.92
C ALA A 193 9.56 0.79 2.88
N GLY A 194 8.82 0.65 3.97
CA GLY A 194 7.58 -0.12 4.04
C GLY A 194 6.38 0.79 4.28
N PHE A 195 5.22 0.44 3.74
CA PHE A 195 3.98 1.19 3.87
C PHE A 195 2.82 0.26 4.20
N ALA A 196 1.94 0.69 5.11
CA ALA A 196 0.77 -0.05 5.55
C ALA A 196 -0.46 0.85 5.78
N GLY A 197 -1.63 0.25 5.87
CA GLY A 197 -2.90 0.84 6.33
C GLY A 197 -3.31 0.28 7.69
N HIS A 198 -4.58 -0.13 7.82
CA HIS A 198 -5.17 -0.96 8.90
C HIS A 198 -5.31 -0.28 10.28
N ALA A 199 -4.27 0.40 10.74
CA ALA A 199 -4.26 0.95 12.10
C ALA A 199 -5.04 2.27 12.27
N HIS A 200 -5.60 2.81 11.17
CA HIS A 200 -6.38 4.04 11.12
C HIS A 200 -5.71 5.23 11.81
N ARG A 201 -4.38 5.28 11.71
CA ARG A 201 -3.54 6.29 12.36
C ARG A 201 -2.29 6.52 11.55
N ILE A 202 -1.67 7.67 11.76
CA ILE A 202 -0.35 7.95 11.20
C ILE A 202 0.69 7.44 12.18
N ALA A 203 1.54 6.53 11.73
CA ALA A 203 2.66 6.02 12.51
C ALA A 203 3.92 5.94 11.66
N LEU A 204 5.07 6.14 12.31
CA LEU A 204 6.38 5.92 11.72
C LEU A 204 7.16 5.01 12.66
N ASN A 205 7.37 3.77 12.21
CA ASN A 205 8.19 2.78 12.87
C ASN A 205 9.48 2.57 12.07
N TRP A 206 10.46 1.90 12.68
CA TRP A 206 11.76 1.67 12.07
C TRP A 206 12.21 0.23 12.27
N TRP A 207 12.70 -0.38 11.19
CA TRP A 207 13.32 -1.70 11.23
C TRP A 207 14.68 -1.62 10.55
N GLN A 208 15.75 -1.84 11.31
CA GLN A 208 17.14 -1.79 10.81
C GLN A 208 17.50 -0.48 10.06
N GLY A 209 16.94 0.65 10.50
CA GLY A 209 17.15 1.96 9.85
C GLY A 209 16.26 2.22 8.64
N VAL A 210 15.37 1.29 8.28
CA VAL A 210 14.36 1.45 7.23
C VAL A 210 13.03 1.94 7.83
N PRO A 211 12.42 3.01 7.28
CA PRO A 211 11.14 3.50 7.76
C PRO A 211 9.97 2.60 7.32
N PHE A 212 9.07 2.33 8.26
CA PHE A 212 7.76 1.71 8.03
C PHE A 212 6.67 2.72 8.39
N VAL A 213 5.89 3.14 7.39
CA VAL A 213 4.91 4.22 7.51
C VAL A 213 3.50 3.64 7.46
N THR A 214 2.71 3.89 8.50
CA THR A 214 1.27 3.60 8.48
C THR A 214 0.52 4.83 7.99
N ALA A 215 -0.27 4.65 6.94
CA ALA A 215 -1.13 5.67 6.35
C ALA A 215 -2.36 5.91 7.25
N PRO A 216 -2.92 7.15 7.24
CA PRO A 216 -4.23 7.38 7.83
C PRO A 216 -5.31 6.65 7.03
N ALA A 217 -6.47 6.47 7.64
CA ALA A 217 -7.65 6.04 6.91
C ALA A 217 -8.27 7.21 6.13
N LEU A 218 -8.85 6.92 4.97
CA LEU A 218 -9.69 7.84 4.19
C LEU A 218 -11.17 7.67 4.53
N SER A 219 -11.50 7.30 5.76
CA SER A 219 -12.89 7.02 6.16
C SER A 219 -13.38 7.97 7.23
N THR A 220 -14.67 8.28 7.17
CA THR A 220 -15.47 8.84 8.27
C THR A 220 -16.49 7.82 8.82
N VAL A 221 -16.55 6.62 8.23
CA VAL A 221 -17.41 5.51 8.67
C VAL A 221 -16.79 4.79 9.86
N ARG A 222 -15.46 4.74 9.90
CA ARG A 222 -14.66 4.17 10.98
C ARG A 222 -13.95 5.28 11.75
N GLU A 223 -13.62 5.01 13.00
CA GLU A 223 -12.88 5.96 13.84
C GLU A 223 -11.41 6.02 13.41
N ASN A 224 -10.88 7.25 13.35
CA ASN A 224 -9.47 7.49 13.04
C ASN A 224 -8.77 7.98 14.31
N THR A 225 -7.66 7.35 14.67
CA THR A 225 -6.93 7.67 15.89
C THR A 225 -5.93 8.79 15.64
N GLY A 226 -6.23 9.99 16.13
CA GLY A 226 -5.27 11.10 16.17
C GLY A 226 -4.97 11.75 14.81
N CYS A 227 -5.73 11.44 13.76
CA CYS A 227 -5.62 12.10 12.46
C CYS A 227 -6.99 12.22 11.75
N PRO A 228 -7.24 13.31 11.01
CA PRO A 228 -8.42 13.40 10.15
C PRO A 228 -8.32 12.42 8.97
N PRO A 229 -9.43 12.15 8.25
CA PRO A 229 -9.40 11.35 7.04
C PRO A 229 -8.44 11.94 6.00
N GLY A 230 -7.64 11.10 5.35
CA GLY A 230 -6.64 11.58 4.43
C GLY A 230 -5.89 10.49 3.70
N PHE A 231 -4.83 10.89 3.00
CA PHE A 231 -3.93 9.99 2.29
C PHE A 231 -2.51 10.57 2.31
N LEU A 232 -1.51 9.78 1.89
CA LEU A 232 -0.12 10.23 1.88
C LEU A 232 0.36 10.49 0.46
N TRP A 233 1.03 11.62 0.25
CA TRP A 233 1.94 11.83 -0.87
C TRP A 233 3.32 11.29 -0.49
N VAL A 234 3.90 10.46 -1.35
CA VAL A 234 5.22 9.89 -1.14
C VAL A 234 6.12 10.20 -2.32
N ASP A 235 7.16 11.00 -2.07
CA ASP A 235 8.28 11.17 -2.99
C ASP A 235 9.34 10.11 -2.69
N VAL A 236 9.66 9.29 -3.67
CA VAL A 236 10.79 8.36 -3.60
C VAL A 236 12.03 9.09 -4.11
N LEU A 237 13.10 9.08 -3.31
CA LEU A 237 14.41 9.63 -3.64
C LEU A 237 15.45 8.50 -3.58
N PRO A 238 16.67 8.70 -4.10
CA PRO A 238 17.73 7.71 -3.96
C PRO A 238 17.97 7.33 -2.48
N GLY A 239 17.55 6.11 -2.10
CA GLY A 239 17.74 5.51 -0.78
C GLY A 239 16.89 6.07 0.37
N ARG A 240 15.89 6.92 0.11
CA ARG A 240 14.98 7.44 1.14
C ARG A 240 13.62 7.83 0.56
N VAL A 241 12.65 8.08 1.42
CA VAL A 241 11.34 8.63 1.05
C VAL A 241 11.08 9.94 1.78
N ARG A 242 10.27 10.80 1.17
CA ARG A 242 9.64 11.94 1.84
C ARG A 242 8.13 11.75 1.79
N VAL A 243 7.49 11.89 2.95
CA VAL A 243 6.06 11.67 3.11
C VAL A 243 5.38 12.98 3.50
N ARG A 244 4.24 13.29 2.87
CA ARG A 244 3.36 14.41 3.22
C ARG A 244 1.94 13.90 3.39
N LEU A 245 1.31 14.24 4.50
CA LEU A 245 -0.12 14.02 4.71
C LEU A 245 -0.94 15.00 3.88
N GLU A 246 -1.94 14.49 3.16
CA GLU A 246 -3.04 15.26 2.58
C GLU A 246 -4.32 14.94 3.35
N VAL A 247 -4.99 15.97 3.87
CA VAL A 247 -6.28 15.82 4.56
C VAL A 247 -7.38 15.90 3.51
N ALA A 248 -8.28 14.92 3.49
CA ALA A 248 -9.37 14.88 2.52
C ALA A 248 -10.56 15.74 2.98
N GLY A 249 -11.20 16.42 2.03
CA GLY A 249 -12.41 17.22 2.28
C GLY A 249 -12.18 18.65 2.78
N LEU A 250 -10.95 19.16 2.68
CA LEU A 250 -10.62 20.59 2.88
C LEU A 250 -10.35 21.30 1.54
#